data_AF-A0A9W8AHP8-F1
#
_entry.id   AF-A0A9W8AHP8-F1
#
_cell.length_a   1.000
_cell.length_b   1.000
_cell.length_c   1.000
_cell.angle_alpha   90.00
_cell.angle_beta   90.00
_cell.angle_gamma   90.00
#
_symmetry.space_group_name_H-M   'P 1'
#
loop_
_entity.id
_entity.type
_entity.pdbx_description
1 polymer ?
#
loop_
_entity_poly.entity_id
_entity_poly.type
_entity_poly.pdbx_seq_one_letter_code
_entity_poly.pdbx_strand_id
1 'polypeptide(L)'
;MLMDLLYNSLRVEKKKRIHFHSFMLDVHQRIQRYRITAGSQSDFIPIVANDLAKESSVLCFDEFQVTDIVDAMILRRLFTELFDRGVV
;
A
#
# COMPACT_ATOMS: atom_id res chain seq x y z
N MET A 1 11.69 14.19 10.24
CA MET A 1 12.93 14.13 11.04
C MET A 1 13.08 12.92 11.98
N LEU A 2 12.04 12.17 12.34
CA LEU A 2 12.22 10.82 12.94
C LEU A 2 12.10 9.71 11.89
N MET A 3 11.11 9.82 11.01
CA MET A 3 10.88 8.84 9.95
C MET A 3 12.04 8.79 8.95
N ASP A 4 12.72 9.91 8.71
CA ASP A 4 13.96 9.99 7.93
C ASP A 4 15.08 9.13 8.54
N LEU A 5 15.25 9.18 9.86
CA LEU A 5 16.28 8.41 10.56
C LEU A 5 15.99 6.92 10.52
N LEU A 6 14.73 6.53 10.74
CA LEU A 6 14.29 5.14 10.59
C LEU A 6 14.50 4.68 9.13
N TYR A 7 14.01 5.44 8.15
CA TYR A 7 14.17 5.11 6.73
C TYR A 7 15.65 4.93 6.36
N ASN A 8 16.53 5.84 6.78
CA ASN A 8 17.96 5.78 6.46
C ASN A 8 18.71 4.67 7.20
N SER A 9 18.29 4.29 8.41
CA SER A 9 18.94 3.24 9.21
C SER A 9 18.53 1.81 8.81
N LEU A 10 17.40 1.64 8.11
CA LEU A 10 16.95 0.33 7.63
C LEU A 10 17.90 -0.24 6.58
N ARG A 11 18.48 -1.42 6.88
CA ARG A 11 19.29 -2.24 5.96
C ARG A 11 18.42 -3.12 5.06
N VAL A 12 17.42 -2.50 4.43
CA VAL A 12 16.51 -3.14 3.49
C VAL A 12 16.61 -2.41 2.17
N GLU A 13 16.81 -3.15 1.08
CA GLU A 13 16.92 -2.57 -0.27
C GLU A 13 15.58 -2.02 -0.77
N LYS A 14 14.51 -2.78 -0.54
CA LYS A 14 13.15 -2.44 -0.96
C LYS A 14 12.37 -1.74 0.15
N LYS A 15 12.65 -0.45 0.31
CA LYS A 15 11.91 0.43 1.22
C LYS A 15 11.36 1.62 0.45
N LYS A 16 10.15 2.05 0.80
CA LYS A 16 9.47 3.19 0.17
C LYS A 16 8.97 4.12 1.25
N ARG A 17 9.29 5.40 1.11
CA ARG A 17 8.74 6.47 1.95
C ARG A 17 7.71 7.25 1.14
N ILE A 18 6.51 7.42 1.69
CA ILE A 18 5.39 8.04 0.96
C ILE A 18 4.39 8.67 1.93
N HIS A 19 3.76 9.77 1.50
CA HIS A 19 2.58 10.34 2.15
C HIS A 19 1.38 9.39 2.03
N PHE A 20 0.62 9.19 3.11
CA PHE A 20 -0.48 8.22 3.12
C PHE A 20 -1.56 8.54 2.06
N HIS A 21 -1.87 9.82 1.85
CA HIS A 21 -2.82 10.22 0.82
C HIS A 21 -2.35 9.81 -0.59
N SER A 22 -1.07 10.05 -0.91
CA SER A 22 -0.49 9.63 -2.18
C SER A 22 -0.47 8.11 -2.36
N PHE A 23 -0.26 7.37 -1.26
CA PHE A 23 -0.36 5.91 -1.27
C PHE A 23 -1.78 5.44 -1.60
N MET A 24 -2.80 6.02 -0.95
CA MET A 24 -4.19 5.67 -1.23
C MET A 24 -4.60 6.00 -2.66
N LEU A 25 -4.16 7.14 -3.22
CA LEU A 25 -4.40 7.46 -4.62
C LEU A 25 -3.79 6.42 -5.57
N ASP A 26 -2.56 5.96 -5.31
CA ASP A 26 -1.93 4.89 -6.11
C ASP A 26 -2.70 3.58 -6.01
N VAL A 27 -3.12 3.18 -4.80
CA VAL A 27 -3.95 1.98 -4.57
C VAL A 27 -5.26 2.05 -5.37
N HIS A 28 -6.00 3.16 -5.25
CA HIS A 28 -7.25 3.36 -5.99
C HIS A 28 -7.05 3.32 -7.51
N GLN A 29 -5.98 3.96 -8.00
CA GLN A 29 -5.64 3.93 -9.43
C GLN A 29 -5.29 2.52 -9.91
N ARG A 30 -4.56 1.72 -9.12
CA ARG A 30 -4.26 0.31 -9.45
C ARG A 30 -5.52 -0.53 -9.48
N ILE A 31 -6.39 -0.42 -8.48
CA ILE A 31 -7.68 -1.13 -8.43
C ILE A 31 -8.52 -0.76 -9.66
N GLN A 32 -8.64 0.53 -9.99
CA GLN A 32 -9.41 0.98 -11.14
C GLN A 32 -8.82 0.48 -12.47
N ARG A 33 -7.49 0.48 -12.61
CA ARG A 33 -6.82 -0.09 -13.79
C ARG A 33 -7.17 -1.56 -13.98
N TYR A 34 -7.05 -2.36 -12.92
CA TYR A 34 -7.41 -3.79 -12.98
C TYR A 34 -8.89 -4.01 -13.25
N ARG A 35 -9.76 -3.17 -12.71
CA ARG A 35 -11.20 -3.22 -12.98
C ARG A 35 -11.53 -2.97 -14.46
N ILE A 36 -10.81 -2.07 -15.11
CA ILE A 36 -10.99 -1.77 -16.54
C ILE A 36 -10.48 -2.93 -17.40
N THR A 37 -9.34 -3.54 -17.06
CA THR A 37 -8.72 -4.58 -17.89
C THR A 37 -9.30 -5.98 -17.67
N ALA A 38 -9.72 -6.31 -16.45
CA ALA A 38 -10.18 -7.65 -16.06
C ALA A 38 -11.69 -7.73 -15.72
N GLY A 39 -12.44 -6.63 -15.83
CA GLY A 39 -13.88 -6.57 -15.54
C GLY A 39 -14.22 -6.25 -14.07
N SER A 40 -15.52 -6.19 -13.72
CA SER A 40 -15.97 -5.75 -12.38
C SER A 40 -16.26 -6.87 -11.36
N GLN A 41 -16.00 -8.13 -11.71
CA GLN A 41 -16.42 -9.30 -10.90
C GLN A 41 -15.32 -9.84 -9.97
N SER A 42 -14.12 -9.26 -9.99
CA SER A 42 -12.96 -9.80 -9.26
C SER A 42 -12.51 -8.87 -8.14
N ASP A 43 -12.07 -9.46 -7.04
CA ASP A 43 -11.40 -8.73 -5.97
C ASP A 43 -9.96 -8.40 -6.37
N PHE A 44 -9.68 -7.11 -6.57
CA PHE A 44 -8.39 -6.64 -7.06
C PHE A 44 -7.39 -6.34 -5.95
N ILE A 45 -7.82 -6.31 -4.68
CA ILE A 45 -6.95 -5.99 -3.55
C ILE A 45 -5.75 -6.96 -3.44
N PRO A 46 -5.92 -8.30 -3.54
CA PRO A 46 -4.79 -9.23 -3.45
C PRO A 46 -3.77 -9.06 -4.59
N ILE A 47 -4.23 -8.64 -5.77
CA ILE A 47 -3.36 -8.36 -6.94
C ILE A 47 -2.55 -7.09 -6.69
N VAL A 48 -3.21 -6.02 -6.24
CA VAL A 48 -2.54 -4.76 -5.89
C VAL A 48 -1.56 -4.96 -4.74
N ALA A 49 -1.92 -5.75 -3.72
CA ALA A 49 -1.01 -6.10 -2.62
C ALA A 49 0.23 -6.84 -3.12
N ASN A 50 0.07 -7.78 -4.07
CA ASN A 50 1.19 -8.50 -4.68
C ASN A 50 2.12 -7.56 -5.46
N ASP A 51 1.58 -6.60 -6.20
CA ASP A 51 2.39 -5.62 -6.92
C ASP A 51 3.17 -4.72 -5.95
N LEU A 52 2.50 -4.22 -4.91
CA LEU A 52 3.13 -3.40 -3.88
C LEU A 52 4.22 -4.18 -3.12
N ALA A 53 4.00 -5.46 -2.80
CA ALA A 53 4.97 -6.30 -2.12
C ALA A 53 6.22 -6.58 -2.97
N LYS A 54 6.08 -6.62 -4.30
CA LYS A 54 7.24 -6.74 -5.21
C LYS A 54 8.08 -5.46 -5.24
N GLU A 55 7.43 -4.30 -5.11
CA GLU A 55 8.06 -2.99 -5.11
C GLU A 55 8.74 -2.66 -3.78
N SER A 56 8.09 -2.97 -2.65
CA SER A 56 8.57 -2.60 -1.32
C SER A 56 8.28 -3.67 -0.29
N SER A 57 9.28 -4.02 0.52
CA SER A 57 9.10 -4.85 1.72
C SER A 57 8.95 -4.01 2.98
N VAL A 58 9.31 -2.72 2.95
CA VAL A 58 9.04 -1.78 4.05
C VAL A 58 8.32 -0.52 3.53
N LEU A 59 7.18 -0.16 4.12
CA LEU A 59 6.42 1.05 3.82
C LEU A 59 6.52 2.05 4.97
N CYS A 60 7.14 3.18 4.68
CA CYS A 60 7.33 4.26 5.64
C CYS A 60 6.36 5.40 5.33
N PHE A 61 5.31 5.54 6.13
CA PHE A 61 4.35 6.63 5.97
C PHE A 61 4.79 7.87 6.76
N ASP A 62 4.84 9.03 6.09
CA ASP A 62 5.18 10.31 6.74
C ASP A 62 4.06 10.84 7.63
N GLU A 63 2.82 10.59 7.24
CA GLU A 63 1.64 10.74 8.06
C GLU A 63 0.68 9.58 7.78
N PHE A 64 -0.23 9.28 8.71
CA PHE A 64 -1.27 8.28 8.51
C PHE A 64 -2.60 8.82 9.04
N GLN A 65 -3.52 9.16 8.14
CA GLN A 65 -4.84 9.66 8.49
C GLN A 65 -5.90 9.05 7.57
N VAL A 66 -6.90 8.43 8.18
CA VAL A 66 -8.04 7.85 7.47
C VAL A 66 -9.28 8.66 7.80
N THR A 67 -9.89 9.26 6.79
CA THR A 67 -11.05 10.15 6.96
C THR A 67 -12.37 9.51 6.49
N ASP A 68 -12.30 8.53 5.59
CA ASP A 68 -13.46 7.86 4.99
C ASP A 68 -13.53 6.39 5.41
N ILE A 69 -14.75 5.90 5.72
CA ILE A 69 -15.00 4.51 6.10
C ILE A 69 -14.73 3.53 4.95
N VAL A 70 -14.93 3.96 3.70
CA VAL A 70 -14.65 3.18 2.49
C VAL A 70 -13.14 2.94 2.35
N ASP A 71 -12.33 3.98 2.56
CA ASP A 71 -10.88 3.85 2.56
C ASP A 71 -10.41 2.95 3.69
N ALA A 72 -11.00 3.06 4.89
CA ALA A 72 -10.72 2.18 6.01
C ALA A 72 -10.99 0.69 5.68
N MET A 73 -12.08 0.40 4.96
CA MET A 73 -12.42 -0.96 4.52
C MET A 73 -11.39 -1.51 3.52
N ILE A 74 -10.91 -0.69 2.57
CA ILE A 74 -9.87 -1.10 1.62
C ILE A 74 -8.55 -1.35 2.35
N LEU A 75 -8.13 -0.42 3.21
CA LEU A 75 -6.88 -0.51 3.97
C LEU A 75 -6.80 -1.76 4.82
N ARG A 76 -7.88 -2.08 5.55
CA ARG A 76 -7.92 -3.27 6.40
C ARG A 76 -7.56 -4.51 5.58
N ARG A 77 -8.19 -4.68 4.41
CA ARG A 77 -7.97 -5.82 3.53
C ARG A 77 -6.58 -5.79 2.91
N LEU A 78 -6.17 -4.62 2.41
CA LEU A 78 -4.87 -4.44 1.77
C LEU A 78 -3.71 -4.72 2.73
N PHE A 79 -3.79 -4.23 3.97
CA PHE A 79 -2.76 -4.44 4.98
C PHE A 79 -2.70 -5.89 5.44
N THR A 80 -3.83 -6.58 5.60
CA THR A 80 -3.82 -8.04 5.82
C THR A 80 -3.03 -8.76 4.71
N GLU A 81 -3.35 -8.48 3.45
CA GLU A 81 -2.63 -9.10 2.32
C GLU A 81 -1.14 -8.72 2.26
N LEU A 82 -0.79 -7.48 2.59
CA LEU A 82 0.61 -7.01 2.63
C LEU A 82 1.39 -7.69 3.76
N PHE A 83 0.82 -7.80 4.96
CA PHE A 83 1.45 -8.47 6.10
C PHE A 83 1.65 -9.97 5.83
N ASP A 84 0.66 -10.64 5.21
CA ASP A 84 0.79 -12.05 4.81
C ASP A 84 1.93 -12.27 3.78
N ARG A 85 2.30 -11.22 3.04
CA ARG A 85 3.43 -11.21 2.09
C ARG A 85 4.74 -10.71 2.71
N GLY A 86 4.76 -10.44 4.01
CA GLY A 86 5.94 -9.98 4.74
C GLY A 86 6.33 -8.52 4.51
N VAL A 87 5.41 -7.70 3.98
CA VAL A 87 5.60 -6.25 3.89
C VAL A 87 5.25 -5.64 5.24
N VAL A 88 6.10 -4.74 5.75
CA VAL A 88 5.91 -4.09 7.07
C VAL A 88 5.97 -2.58 7.01
#